data_AF-A0A8J5WID0-F1
#
_entry.id   AF-A0A8J5WID0-F1
#
_cell.length_a   1.000
_cell.length_b   1.000
_cell.length_c   1.000
_cell.angle_alpha   90.00
_cell.angle_beta   90.00
_cell.angle_gamma   90.00
#
_symmetry.space_group_name_H-M   'P 1'
#
loop_
_entity.id
_entity.type
_entity.pdbx_description
1 polymer ?
#
loop_
_entity_poly.entity_id
_entity_poly.type
_entity_poly.pdbx_seq_one_letter_code
_entity_poly.pdbx_strand_id
1 'polypeptide(L)'
;MKRVSSHVSMASEAEINLDLSRLLIDKPRLTLERKRSFDEQSWSELSHRQNDGFDSIMHSPAFPSGFDSPFSMGTHFGDPHPLVNEAWEALRKSVVYFRGQPVGTIAAIDHASEEVLNYDQVFVRDFVPSALAFLMNNETDIVKNFLLKTLHLQSSEKRVDRFKLGAGAMPASFKVDRNQNRNTETLVADFGESAIGRVAPVDSGFWWIILLRAYTKYTGDTSLAESPDCQKCMRLILNLCLSEGFDTFPTLLCTDGCSMIDRRMGIYGYPIEIQALFYMALRCALQMLKPDGEGKDFIEKIGQRLHALTYHMRNYFWLDFPHLNNIYRYKTEEYSHTAVNKFNVIPDSIPDWVFDFMPCRGGYFLGNVSPAMMDFRWFALGNCIAIISSLATPEQSVAIMDLIEERWEELVGEMPLKICYPAIENHEWRIITGCDPKNTRWSYHNGGSWPG
;
A
#
# COMPACT_ATOMS: atom_id res chain seq x y z
N MET A 1 37.37 5.12 -25.03
CA MET A 1 36.61 6.31 -24.57
C MET A 1 35.38 6.50 -25.45
N LYS A 2 34.21 6.11 -24.96
CA LYS A 2 32.89 6.62 -25.39
C LYS A 2 32.04 6.67 -24.11
N ARG A 3 31.69 7.88 -23.65
CA ARG A 3 30.76 8.09 -22.53
C ARG A 3 29.35 7.88 -23.05
N VAL A 4 28.60 6.99 -22.42
CA VAL A 4 27.14 6.89 -22.57
C VAL A 4 26.55 7.63 -21.37
N SER A 5 25.82 8.71 -21.62
CA SER A 5 25.07 9.43 -20.59
C SER A 5 23.72 8.77 -20.36
N SER A 6 23.46 8.34 -19.12
CA SER A 6 22.13 7.94 -18.68
C SER A 6 21.26 9.19 -18.49
N HIS A 7 20.32 9.42 -19.41
CA HIS A 7 19.24 10.39 -19.19
C HIS A 7 18.22 9.75 -18.24
N VAL A 8 18.18 10.23 -16.99
CA VAL A 8 17.11 9.94 -16.03
C VAL A 8 15.95 10.90 -16.33
N SER A 9 14.74 10.36 -16.38
CA SER A 9 13.50 11.10 -16.69
C SER A 9 13.25 12.21 -15.67
N MET A 10 13.20 13.46 -16.14
CA MET A 10 12.83 14.65 -15.36
C MET A 10 11.33 14.69 -15.00
N ALA A 11 10.51 13.75 -15.50
CA ALA A 11 9.06 13.78 -15.32
C ALA A 11 8.63 13.46 -13.88
N SER A 12 9.32 12.57 -13.17
CA SER A 12 8.95 12.17 -11.80
C SER A 12 9.23 13.25 -10.75
N GLU A 13 10.23 14.10 -11.00
CA GLU A 13 10.56 15.23 -10.12
C GLU A 13 9.54 16.36 -10.26
N ALA A 14 9.00 16.56 -11.47
CA ALA A 14 8.02 17.59 -11.75
C ALA A 14 6.66 17.29 -11.09
N GLU A 15 6.19 16.04 -11.13
CA GLU A 15 4.89 15.64 -10.55
C GLU A 15 4.85 15.79 -9.02
N ILE A 16 5.92 15.39 -8.32
CA ILE A 16 6.01 15.52 -6.85
C ILE A 16 6.15 16.99 -6.44
N ASN A 17 6.94 17.78 -7.19
CA ASN A 17 7.07 19.22 -6.93
C ASN A 17 5.78 20.00 -7.22
N LEU A 18 4.95 19.54 -8.17
CA LEU A 18 3.63 20.12 -8.44
C LEU A 18 2.66 19.94 -7.27
N ASP A 19 2.66 18.77 -6.62
CA ASP A 19 1.84 18.52 -5.42
C ASP A 19 2.31 19.31 -4.19
N LEU A 20 3.63 19.42 -3.97
CA LEU A 20 4.21 20.19 -2.85
C LEU A 20 4.04 21.71 -3.03
N SER A 21 4.19 22.22 -4.26
CA SER A 21 4.05 23.66 -4.55
C SER A 21 2.61 24.16 -4.47
N ARG A 22 1.62 23.29 -4.73
CA ARG A 22 0.19 23.61 -4.57
C ARG A 22 -0.26 23.76 -3.11
N LEU A 23 0.45 23.14 -2.17
CA LEU A 23 0.11 23.15 -0.74
C LEU A 23 0.82 24.24 0.09
N LEU A 24 1.85 24.88 -0.48
CA LEU A 24 2.65 25.90 0.21
C LEU A 24 2.48 27.28 -0.47
N ILE A 25 1.28 27.86 -0.34
CA ILE A 25 1.07 29.29 -0.65
C ILE A 25 1.16 30.07 0.65
N ASP A 26 2.40 30.45 1.01
CA ASP A 26 2.71 31.73 1.65
C ASP A 26 4.24 31.87 1.75
N LYS A 27 4.82 32.69 0.87
CA LYS A 27 6.21 33.14 1.01
C LYS A 27 6.22 34.61 1.40
N PRO A 28 6.73 34.99 2.58
CA PRO A 28 7.15 36.36 2.83
C PRO A 28 8.41 36.66 2.01
N ARG A 29 8.44 37.81 1.34
CA ARG A 29 9.64 38.36 0.71
C ARG A 29 10.67 38.70 1.79
N LEU A 30 11.76 37.95 1.85
CA LEU A 30 12.95 38.29 2.63
C LEU A 30 14.07 38.73 1.67
N THR A 31 14.40 40.00 1.72
CA THR A 31 15.57 40.62 1.09
C THR A 31 16.80 40.25 1.93
N LEU A 32 17.71 39.46 1.35
CA LEU A 32 19.04 39.22 1.93
C LEU A 32 20.08 39.49 0.84
N GLU A 33 20.80 40.60 1.02
CA GLU A 33 21.99 40.94 0.25
C GLU A 33 23.06 39.87 0.46
N ARG A 34 23.51 39.24 -0.62
CA ARG A 34 24.72 38.41 -0.63
C ARG A 34 25.73 39.03 -1.59
N LYS A 35 26.83 39.52 -1.02
CA LYS A 35 28.03 39.99 -1.74
C LYS A 35 28.54 38.90 -2.68
N ARG A 36 28.80 39.28 -3.93
CA ARG A 36 29.44 38.47 -4.98
C ARG A 36 30.97 38.52 -4.85
N SER A 37 31.62 37.40 -5.16
CA SER A 37 32.93 37.32 -5.85
C SER A 37 32.72 36.36 -7.03
N PHE A 38 32.70 36.87 -8.28
CA PHE A 38 33.79 36.76 -9.30
C PHE A 38 34.17 35.29 -9.58
N ASP A 39 34.04 34.69 -10.77
CA ASP A 39 33.99 35.11 -12.19
C ASP A 39 33.00 34.18 -12.96
N GLU A 40 32.09 34.57 -13.85
CA GLU A 40 32.09 35.37 -15.09
C GLU A 40 31.88 34.48 -16.35
N GLN A 41 30.95 34.94 -17.20
CA GLN A 41 30.73 34.73 -18.64
C GLN A 41 29.44 33.97 -18.98
N SER A 42 28.33 34.68 -19.22
CA SER A 42 27.97 35.56 -20.36
C SER A 42 27.02 34.80 -21.28
N TRP A 43 25.74 35.20 -21.26
CA TRP A 43 24.90 35.36 -22.44
C TRP A 43 23.83 36.40 -22.09
N SER A 44 24.15 37.65 -22.36
CA SER A 44 23.20 38.72 -22.55
C SER A 44 22.72 38.69 -23.99
N GLU A 45 21.39 38.74 -24.17
CA GLU A 45 20.64 39.45 -25.22
C GLU A 45 19.36 38.67 -25.56
N LEU A 46 18.25 39.10 -24.96
CA LEU A 46 17.02 39.53 -25.64
C LEU A 46 16.01 39.95 -24.57
N SER A 47 16.15 41.20 -24.13
CA SER A 47 15.10 41.93 -23.44
C SER A 47 14.07 42.45 -24.45
N HIS A 48 12.85 42.65 -23.93
CA HIS A 48 11.73 43.39 -24.50
C HIS A 48 10.83 42.67 -25.51
N ARG A 49 9.68 42.19 -25.00
CA ARG A 49 8.38 42.70 -25.47
C ARG A 49 7.32 42.63 -24.35
N GLN A 50 6.45 43.63 -24.42
CA GLN A 50 5.47 44.05 -23.43
C GLN A 50 4.31 43.07 -23.25
N ASN A 51 3.72 43.24 -22.07
CA ASN A 51 2.39 42.88 -21.63
C ASN A 51 1.30 43.14 -22.70
N ASP A 52 0.56 42.10 -23.08
CA ASP A 52 -0.83 42.19 -23.55
C ASP A 52 -1.51 40.83 -23.26
N GLY A 53 -2.76 40.92 -22.77
CA GLY A 53 -3.37 39.91 -21.90
C GLY A 53 -3.87 38.62 -22.53
N PHE A 54 -4.28 37.69 -21.65
CA PHE A 54 -5.30 36.70 -21.97
C PHE A 54 -5.94 36.14 -20.69
N ASP A 55 -7.19 36.56 -20.44
CA ASP A 55 -8.18 35.81 -19.68
C ASP A 55 -8.51 34.52 -20.46
N SER A 56 -7.68 33.50 -20.32
CA SER A 56 -8.03 32.09 -20.59
C SER A 56 -6.80 31.25 -20.32
N ILE A 57 -6.82 30.48 -19.23
CA ILE A 57 -6.22 29.14 -19.05
C ILE A 57 -6.70 28.70 -17.66
N MET A 58 -8.00 28.41 -17.59
CA MET A 58 -8.61 27.49 -16.62
C MET A 58 -9.22 26.34 -17.41
N HIS A 59 -8.40 25.70 -18.25
CA HIS A 59 -8.74 24.42 -18.87
C HIS A 59 -7.46 23.62 -19.00
N SER A 60 -7.38 22.54 -18.22
CA SER A 60 -6.43 21.46 -18.46
C SER A 60 -6.62 20.91 -19.88
N PRO A 61 -5.56 20.47 -20.57
CA PRO A 61 -5.67 20.00 -21.95
C PRO A 61 -6.53 18.74 -22.00
N ALA A 62 -7.66 18.85 -22.69
CA ALA A 62 -8.44 17.70 -23.12
C ALA A 62 -7.59 16.89 -24.12
N PHE A 63 -7.32 15.64 -23.79
CA PHE A 63 -6.85 14.67 -24.78
C PHE A 63 -7.97 14.43 -25.82
N PRO A 64 -7.65 14.25 -27.10
CA PRO A 64 -8.65 13.90 -28.12
C PRO A 64 -9.30 12.57 -27.75
N SER A 65 -10.62 12.60 -27.58
CA SER A 65 -11.47 11.42 -27.47
C SER A 65 -11.47 10.66 -28.80
N GLY A 66 -10.53 9.74 -28.96
CA GLY A 66 -10.58 8.66 -29.95
C GLY A 66 -10.99 7.38 -29.24
N PHE A 67 -12.18 6.89 -29.62
CA PHE A 67 -12.82 5.59 -29.41
C PHE A 67 -12.11 4.49 -28.59
N ASP A 68 -12.94 3.83 -27.77
CA ASP A 68 -12.77 2.56 -27.02
C ASP A 68 -12.33 2.64 -25.55
N SER A 69 -13.13 3.31 -24.71
CA SER A 69 -13.20 3.04 -23.27
C SER A 69 -14.61 2.53 -22.88
N PRO A 70 -14.76 1.37 -22.21
CA PRO A 70 -16.07 0.75 -22.00
C PRO A 70 -16.77 1.25 -20.73
N PHE A 71 -16.68 2.54 -20.43
CA PHE A 71 -17.40 3.14 -19.31
C PHE A 71 -17.94 4.53 -19.67
N SER A 72 -18.96 4.54 -20.53
CA SER A 72 -19.90 5.66 -20.61
C SER A 72 -21.01 5.46 -19.59
N MET A 73 -21.18 6.51 -18.78
CA MET A 73 -22.22 6.65 -17.78
C MET A 73 -23.58 6.78 -18.46
N GLY A 74 -24.51 5.87 -18.13
CA GLY A 74 -25.93 6.02 -18.45
C GLY A 74 -26.44 5.13 -19.59
N THR A 75 -27.45 4.32 -19.25
CA THR A 75 -28.34 3.50 -20.09
C THR A 75 -27.83 2.12 -20.59
N HIS A 76 -28.46 1.09 -20.02
CA HIS A 76 -28.51 -0.33 -20.44
C HIS A 76 -27.32 -1.23 -20.11
N PHE A 77 -27.03 -1.41 -18.81
CA PHE A 77 -26.70 -2.76 -18.35
C PHE A 77 -28.03 -3.48 -18.11
N GLY A 78 -28.20 -4.67 -18.69
CA GLY A 78 -29.33 -5.54 -18.37
C GLY A 78 -29.39 -5.84 -16.87
N ASP A 79 -30.44 -6.54 -16.43
CA ASP A 79 -30.53 -6.97 -15.03
C ASP A 79 -29.21 -7.62 -14.60
N PRO A 80 -28.64 -7.22 -13.44
CA PRO A 80 -27.37 -7.77 -12.97
C PRO A 80 -27.48 -9.30 -12.92
N HIS A 81 -26.41 -9.99 -13.32
CA HIS A 81 -26.36 -11.45 -13.29
C HIS A 81 -26.86 -11.95 -11.93
N PRO A 82 -27.75 -12.96 -11.83
CA PRO A 82 -28.41 -13.34 -10.57
C PRO A 82 -27.47 -13.53 -9.38
N LEU A 83 -26.26 -14.04 -9.64
CA LEU A 83 -25.18 -14.20 -8.64
C LEU A 83 -24.76 -12.88 -7.96
N VAL A 84 -24.92 -11.72 -8.62
CA VAL A 84 -24.64 -10.41 -8.02
C VAL A 84 -25.64 -10.11 -6.90
N ASN A 85 -26.92 -10.45 -7.09
CA ASN A 85 -27.94 -10.28 -6.06
C ASN A 85 -27.70 -11.25 -4.89
N GLU A 86 -27.37 -12.51 -5.19
CA GLU A 86 -27.01 -13.50 -4.15
C GLU A 86 -25.77 -13.07 -3.35
N ALA A 87 -24.75 -12.50 -4.00
CA ALA A 87 -23.58 -11.93 -3.33
C ALA A 87 -23.94 -10.75 -2.43
N TRP A 88 -24.83 -9.85 -2.88
CA TRP A 88 -25.35 -8.76 -2.04
C TRP A 88 -26.13 -9.26 -0.83
N GLU A 89 -26.95 -10.32 -0.99
CA GLU A 89 -27.64 -10.94 0.14
C GLU A 89 -26.66 -11.55 1.14
N ALA A 90 -25.62 -12.24 0.67
CA ALA A 90 -24.56 -12.78 1.52
C ALA A 90 -23.80 -11.67 2.27
N LEU A 91 -23.44 -10.59 1.57
CA LEU A 91 -22.77 -9.42 2.16
C LEU A 91 -23.64 -8.73 3.22
N ARG A 92 -24.94 -8.59 2.98
CA ARG A 92 -25.85 -8.00 3.98
C ARG A 92 -26.03 -8.89 5.20
N LYS A 93 -26.00 -10.22 5.03
CA LYS A 93 -26.04 -11.18 6.15
C LYS A 93 -24.77 -11.15 7.01
N SER A 94 -23.64 -10.69 6.49
CA SER A 94 -22.38 -10.61 7.25
C SER A 94 -22.25 -9.34 8.09
N VAL A 95 -23.19 -8.38 7.98
CA VAL A 95 -23.10 -7.10 8.70
C VAL A 95 -23.17 -7.29 10.21
N VAL A 96 -22.19 -6.70 10.91
CA VAL A 96 -22.11 -6.66 12.37
C VAL A 96 -22.73 -5.36 12.87
N TYR A 97 -23.60 -5.48 13.87
CA TYR A 97 -24.26 -4.35 14.52
C TYR A 97 -23.76 -4.15 15.95
N PHE A 98 -23.46 -2.90 16.29
CA PHE A 98 -23.16 -2.44 17.64
C PHE A 98 -24.11 -1.31 18.02
N ARG A 99 -24.92 -1.53 19.04
CA ARG A 99 -25.98 -0.62 19.54
C ARG A 99 -26.92 -0.17 18.42
N GLY A 100 -27.29 -1.12 17.56
CA GLY A 100 -28.16 -0.89 16.41
C GLY A 100 -27.50 -0.23 15.20
N GLN A 101 -26.22 0.15 15.28
CA GLN A 101 -25.49 0.74 14.16
C GLN A 101 -24.65 -0.32 13.44
N PRO A 102 -24.64 -0.36 12.09
CA PRO A 102 -23.75 -1.24 11.35
C PRO A 102 -22.31 -0.75 11.51
N VAL A 103 -21.39 -1.63 11.90
CA VAL A 103 -20.00 -1.28 12.24
C VAL A 103 -18.95 -2.08 11.47
N GLY A 104 -19.34 -3.00 10.59
CA GLY A 104 -18.42 -3.82 9.82
C GLY A 104 -19.09 -5.07 9.26
N THR A 105 -18.29 -5.97 8.67
CA THR A 105 -18.73 -7.31 8.23
C THR A 105 -17.87 -8.38 8.88
N ILE A 106 -18.45 -9.51 9.28
CA ILE A 106 -17.70 -10.68 9.77
C ILE A 106 -16.85 -11.29 8.66
N ALA A 107 -15.72 -11.90 9.03
CA ALA A 107 -14.79 -12.52 8.07
C ALA A 107 -15.41 -13.74 7.35
N ALA A 108 -16.16 -14.58 8.07
CA ALA A 108 -16.86 -15.70 7.45
C ALA A 108 -18.21 -16.01 8.12
N ILE A 109 -19.19 -16.38 7.29
CA ILE A 109 -20.45 -16.99 7.72
C ILE A 109 -20.30 -18.51 7.55
N ASP A 110 -19.57 -19.16 8.45
CA ASP A 110 -19.41 -20.62 8.43
C ASP A 110 -20.37 -21.27 9.45
N HIS A 111 -21.32 -22.05 8.94
CA HIS A 111 -22.26 -22.83 9.75
C HIS A 111 -21.79 -24.27 9.99
N ALA A 112 -20.68 -24.70 9.36
CA ALA A 112 -20.20 -26.08 9.36
C ALA A 112 -19.05 -26.34 10.34
N SER A 113 -18.31 -25.31 10.77
CA SER A 113 -17.21 -25.46 11.74
C SER A 113 -17.71 -25.36 13.18
N GLU A 114 -17.48 -26.40 14.01
CA GLU A 114 -17.76 -26.38 15.45
C GLU A 114 -16.87 -25.37 16.23
N GLU A 115 -15.72 -24.98 15.66
CA GLU A 115 -14.80 -23.99 16.21
C GLU A 115 -14.85 -22.68 15.42
N VAL A 116 -15.68 -21.76 15.87
CA VAL A 116 -15.64 -20.36 15.43
C VAL A 116 -14.41 -19.73 16.07
N LEU A 117 -13.26 -19.77 15.38
CA LEU A 117 -11.99 -19.19 15.87
C LEU A 117 -12.09 -17.65 15.97
N ASN A 118 -11.42 -16.93 15.07
CA ASN A 118 -11.50 -15.48 14.94
C ASN A 118 -12.36 -15.06 13.72
N TYR A 119 -12.93 -16.01 12.97
CA TYR A 119 -13.71 -15.72 11.77
C TYR A 119 -15.06 -15.03 12.04
N ASP A 120 -15.51 -14.97 13.29
CA ASP A 120 -16.65 -14.17 13.75
C ASP A 120 -16.33 -12.69 13.99
N GLN A 121 -15.06 -12.29 13.81
CA GLN A 121 -14.61 -10.93 14.04
C GLN A 121 -14.66 -10.11 12.76
N VAL A 122 -14.71 -8.79 12.93
CA VAL A 122 -14.54 -7.81 11.87
C VAL A 122 -13.05 -7.50 11.74
N PHE A 123 -12.40 -8.01 10.70
CA PHE A 123 -11.02 -7.66 10.38
C PHE A 123 -10.94 -6.37 9.58
N VAL A 124 -9.88 -5.59 9.80
CA VAL A 124 -9.69 -4.33 9.08
C VAL A 124 -9.51 -4.58 7.58
N ARG A 125 -8.64 -5.53 7.21
CA ARG A 125 -8.35 -5.86 5.80
C ARG A 125 -9.57 -6.45 5.09
N ASP A 126 -10.28 -7.38 5.73
CA ASP A 126 -11.46 -8.05 5.16
C ASP A 126 -12.63 -7.08 4.98
N PHE A 127 -12.73 -6.05 5.82
CA PHE A 127 -13.78 -5.04 5.68
C PHE A 127 -13.52 -4.05 4.54
N VAL A 128 -12.28 -3.88 4.03
CA VAL A 128 -11.99 -2.94 2.94
C VAL A 128 -12.84 -3.20 1.68
N PRO A 129 -12.87 -4.42 1.09
CA PRO A 129 -13.72 -4.68 -0.07
C PRO A 129 -15.21 -4.48 0.22
N SER A 130 -15.70 -4.94 1.37
CA SER A 130 -17.08 -4.69 1.82
C SER A 130 -17.39 -3.20 1.88
N ALA A 131 -16.51 -2.42 2.48
CA ALA A 131 -16.66 -0.98 2.61
C ALA A 131 -16.70 -0.28 1.25
N LEU A 132 -15.83 -0.67 0.31
CA LEU A 132 -15.86 -0.14 -1.05
C LEU A 132 -17.18 -0.49 -1.76
N ALA A 133 -17.69 -1.73 -1.60
CA ALA A 133 -18.98 -2.13 -2.15
C ALA A 133 -20.14 -1.29 -1.57
N PHE A 134 -20.19 -1.11 -0.24
CA PHE A 134 -21.19 -0.27 0.41
C PHE A 134 -21.09 1.20 0.02
N LEU A 135 -19.87 1.75 -0.10
CA LEU A 135 -19.67 3.10 -0.63
C LEU A 135 -20.26 3.20 -2.04
N MET A 136 -19.88 2.33 -2.96
CA MET A 136 -20.40 2.34 -4.34
C MET A 136 -21.92 2.11 -4.42
N ASN A 137 -22.53 1.48 -3.42
CA ASN A 137 -23.99 1.35 -3.29
C ASN A 137 -24.67 2.48 -2.51
N ASN A 138 -23.93 3.54 -2.20
CA ASN A 138 -24.39 4.73 -1.45
C ASN A 138 -24.85 4.45 -0.01
N GLU A 139 -24.41 3.34 0.58
CA GLU A 139 -24.67 2.93 1.97
C GLU A 139 -23.47 3.31 2.86
N THR A 140 -23.26 4.61 3.08
CA THR A 140 -21.99 5.13 3.61
C THR A 140 -21.84 5.01 5.14
N ASP A 141 -22.95 4.84 5.87
CA ASP A 141 -22.97 4.88 7.34
C ASP A 141 -22.15 3.76 7.97
N ILE A 142 -22.18 2.54 7.40
CA ILE A 142 -21.39 1.41 7.91
C ILE A 142 -19.89 1.73 7.90
N VAL A 143 -19.41 2.41 6.86
CA VAL A 143 -18.00 2.78 6.71
C VAL A 143 -17.60 3.88 7.68
N LYS A 144 -18.44 4.91 7.82
CA LYS A 144 -18.25 5.97 8.82
C LYS A 144 -18.19 5.40 10.23
N ASN A 145 -19.13 4.52 10.58
CA ASN A 145 -19.19 3.89 11.88
C ASN A 145 -17.96 3.01 12.14
N PHE A 146 -17.56 2.18 11.17
CA PHE A 146 -16.34 1.38 11.25
C PHE A 146 -15.11 2.25 11.53
N LEU A 147 -14.90 3.33 10.77
CA LEU A 147 -13.76 4.25 10.94
C LEU A 147 -13.73 4.86 12.35
N LEU A 148 -14.88 5.30 12.86
CA LEU A 148 -15.00 5.89 14.20
C LEU A 148 -14.83 4.87 15.32
N LYS A 149 -15.35 3.64 15.17
CA LYS A 149 -15.17 2.59 16.19
C LYS A 149 -13.74 2.10 16.25
N THR A 150 -13.10 1.86 15.11
CA THR A 150 -11.68 1.46 15.05
C THR A 150 -10.75 2.55 15.57
N LEU A 151 -11.06 3.83 15.32
CA LEU A 151 -10.39 4.96 15.95
C LEU A 151 -10.53 4.93 17.47
N HIS A 152 -11.74 4.68 17.99
CA HIS A 152 -11.95 4.58 19.43
C HIS A 152 -11.14 3.43 20.03
N LEU A 153 -11.08 2.28 19.35
CA LEU A 153 -10.23 1.16 19.77
C LEU A 153 -8.74 1.54 19.79
N GLN A 154 -8.26 2.31 18.80
CA GLN A 154 -6.89 2.85 18.81
C GLN A 154 -6.59 3.70 20.05
N SER A 155 -7.58 4.40 20.60
CA SER A 155 -7.38 5.25 21.78
C SER A 155 -7.19 4.47 23.10
N SER A 156 -7.49 3.16 23.11
CA SER A 156 -7.36 2.30 24.28
C SER A 156 -5.90 2.01 24.66
N GLU A 157 -5.64 1.70 25.93
CA GLU A 157 -4.34 1.20 26.35
C GLU A 157 -4.21 -0.27 25.93
N LYS A 158 -3.24 -0.55 25.05
CA LYS A 158 -2.96 -1.92 24.59
C LYS A 158 -1.68 -2.45 25.22
N ARG A 159 -1.74 -3.69 25.70
CA ARG A 159 -0.61 -4.36 26.35
C ARG A 159 -0.51 -5.80 25.90
N VAL A 160 0.71 -6.23 25.63
CA VAL A 160 1.06 -7.65 25.49
C VAL A 160 1.93 -7.99 26.69
N ASP A 161 1.41 -8.81 27.60
CA ASP A 161 2.04 -9.13 28.88
C ASP A 161 2.45 -7.86 29.67
N ARG A 162 3.75 -7.54 29.69
CA ARG A 162 4.32 -6.36 30.39
C ARG A 162 4.75 -5.24 29.45
N PHE A 163 4.49 -5.37 28.15
CA PHE A 163 4.87 -4.40 27.14
C PHE A 163 3.67 -3.60 26.67
N LYS A 164 3.77 -2.27 26.71
CA LYS A 164 2.74 -1.36 26.21
C LYS A 164 2.97 -1.12 24.72
N LEU A 165 1.97 -1.38 23.88
CA LEU A 165 2.08 -1.15 22.44
C LEU A 165 2.07 0.34 22.10
N GLY A 166 2.56 0.66 20.90
CA GLY A 166 2.54 2.01 20.35
C GLY A 166 1.12 2.58 20.29
N ALA A 167 0.98 3.86 20.63
CA ALA A 167 -0.33 4.52 20.70
C ALA A 167 -1.09 4.48 19.35
N GLY A 168 -0.38 4.56 18.23
CA GLY A 168 -0.96 4.47 16.88
C GLY A 168 -1.33 3.07 16.41
N ALA A 169 -1.06 2.01 17.18
CA ALA A 169 -1.34 0.64 16.76
C ALA A 169 -2.85 0.47 16.52
N MET A 170 -3.21 0.03 15.32
CA MET A 170 -4.57 -0.33 14.95
C MET A 170 -4.80 -1.82 15.21
N PRO A 171 -6.02 -2.24 15.58
CA PRO A 171 -6.30 -3.65 15.78
C PRO A 171 -6.27 -4.43 14.46
N ALA A 172 -5.98 -5.73 14.52
CA ALA A 172 -6.19 -6.65 13.40
C ALA A 172 -7.69 -6.80 13.14
N SER A 173 -8.42 -7.04 14.23
CA SER A 173 -9.86 -7.31 14.23
C SER A 173 -10.54 -6.84 15.51
N PHE A 174 -11.86 -6.82 15.50
CA PHE A 174 -12.66 -6.65 16.71
C PHE A 174 -13.97 -7.42 16.63
N LYS A 175 -14.59 -7.67 17.78
CA LYS A 175 -15.93 -8.24 17.89
C LYS A 175 -16.82 -7.49 18.86
N VAL A 176 -18.12 -7.69 18.71
CA VAL A 176 -19.14 -7.21 19.63
C VAL A 176 -19.39 -8.27 20.68
N ASP A 177 -18.98 -8.02 21.92
CA ASP A 177 -19.33 -8.85 23.06
C ASP A 177 -20.67 -8.39 23.63
N ARG A 178 -21.63 -9.33 23.73
CA ARG A 178 -23.00 -9.09 24.18
C ARG A 178 -23.21 -9.72 25.55
N ASN A 179 -23.24 -8.88 26.58
CA ASN A 179 -23.56 -9.35 27.92
C ASN A 179 -25.09 -9.47 28.08
N GLN A 180 -25.61 -10.69 27.93
CA GLN A 180 -27.04 -10.98 28.02
C GLN A 180 -27.65 -10.57 29.37
N ASN A 181 -26.88 -10.69 30.47
CA ASN A 181 -27.37 -10.42 31.82
C ASN A 181 -27.53 -8.92 32.10
N ARG A 182 -26.71 -8.07 31.46
CA ARG A 182 -26.72 -6.61 31.66
C ARG A 182 -27.34 -5.84 30.50
N ASN A 183 -27.72 -6.52 29.42
CA ASN A 183 -28.18 -5.92 28.16
C ASN A 183 -27.21 -4.83 27.66
N THR A 184 -25.91 -5.09 27.78
CA THR A 184 -24.84 -4.16 27.36
C THR A 184 -24.00 -4.78 26.27
N GLU A 185 -23.64 -3.98 25.28
CA GLU A 185 -22.67 -4.34 24.24
C GLU A 185 -21.35 -3.58 24.42
N THR A 186 -20.25 -4.31 24.26
CA THR A 186 -18.87 -3.80 24.30
C THR A 186 -18.09 -4.27 23.08
N LEU A 187 -17.15 -3.44 22.61
CA LEU A 187 -16.23 -3.82 21.55
C LEU A 187 -14.95 -4.39 22.17
N VAL A 188 -14.55 -5.57 21.72
CA VAL A 188 -13.30 -6.24 22.12
C VAL A 188 -12.43 -6.33 20.88
N ALA A 189 -11.25 -5.73 20.94
CA ALA A 189 -10.29 -5.70 19.83
C ALA A 189 -9.14 -6.67 20.08
N ASP A 190 -8.54 -7.16 19.00
CA ASP A 190 -7.29 -7.92 19.01
C ASP A 190 -6.21 -7.10 18.30
N PHE A 191 -5.16 -6.73 19.01
CA PHE A 191 -3.99 -6.01 18.48
C PHE A 191 -2.81 -6.95 18.17
N GLY A 192 -3.03 -8.26 18.23
CA GLY A 192 -2.02 -9.29 18.07
C GLY A 192 -1.72 -10.06 19.37
N GLU A 193 -2.30 -9.65 20.51
CA GLU A 193 -2.15 -10.37 21.78
C GLU A 193 -2.82 -11.74 21.77
N SER A 194 -3.92 -11.88 21.02
CA SER A 194 -4.67 -13.14 20.89
C SER A 194 -4.39 -13.84 19.55
N ALA A 195 -3.75 -13.15 18.61
CA ALA A 195 -3.39 -13.70 17.31
C ALA A 195 -2.44 -14.90 17.43
N ILE A 196 -2.66 -15.90 16.58
CA ILE A 196 -1.78 -17.08 16.49
C ILE A 196 -0.38 -16.60 16.09
N GLY A 197 0.63 -16.94 16.90
CA GLY A 197 2.01 -16.49 16.67
C GLY A 197 2.31 -15.05 17.07
N ARG A 198 1.34 -14.34 17.69
CA ARG A 198 1.45 -12.95 18.14
C ARG A 198 1.90 -11.98 17.04
N VAL A 199 1.36 -12.18 15.85
CA VAL A 199 1.67 -11.34 14.68
C VAL A 199 1.15 -9.92 14.85
N ALA A 200 1.92 -8.95 14.37
CA ALA A 200 1.56 -7.54 14.42
C ALA A 200 0.84 -7.11 13.13
N PRO A 201 -0.38 -6.56 13.19
CA PRO A 201 -1.14 -6.15 12.01
C PRO A 201 -0.69 -4.78 11.48
N VAL A 202 0.47 -4.73 10.85
CA VAL A 202 1.08 -3.48 10.36
C VAL A 202 0.20 -2.84 9.28
N ASP A 203 -0.42 -3.66 8.43
CA ASP A 203 -1.31 -3.26 7.34
C ASP A 203 -2.59 -2.55 7.80
N SER A 204 -3.14 -2.90 8.98
CA SER A 204 -4.39 -2.31 9.50
C SER A 204 -4.36 -0.78 9.58
N GLY A 205 -3.22 -0.20 9.98
CA GLY A 205 -3.06 1.26 10.04
C GLY A 205 -3.13 1.91 8.65
N PHE A 206 -2.51 1.28 7.67
CA PHE A 206 -2.49 1.78 6.29
C PHE A 206 -3.87 1.65 5.65
N TRP A 207 -4.52 0.50 5.80
CA TRP A 207 -5.88 0.29 5.32
C TRP A 207 -6.88 1.28 5.93
N TRP A 208 -6.74 1.61 7.21
CA TRP A 208 -7.59 2.62 7.84
C TRP A 208 -7.44 4.02 7.20
N ILE A 209 -6.20 4.46 6.95
CA ILE A 209 -5.94 5.75 6.27
C ILE A 209 -6.46 5.73 4.83
N ILE A 210 -6.23 4.63 4.10
CA ILE A 210 -6.70 4.46 2.72
C ILE A 210 -8.24 4.48 2.68
N LEU A 211 -8.91 3.79 3.60
CA LEU A 211 -10.36 3.71 3.66
C LEU A 211 -11.00 5.05 4.08
N LEU A 212 -10.39 5.78 5.02
CA LEU A 212 -10.79 7.16 5.32
C LEU A 212 -10.71 8.04 4.07
N ARG A 213 -9.68 7.84 3.24
CA ARG A 213 -9.57 8.57 1.97
C ARG A 213 -10.65 8.17 0.96
N ALA A 214 -10.91 6.87 0.83
CA ALA A 214 -11.97 6.38 -0.05
C ALA A 214 -13.35 6.95 0.37
N TYR A 215 -13.65 6.93 1.67
CA TYR A 215 -14.87 7.51 2.22
C TYR A 215 -15.00 9.00 1.88
N THR A 216 -13.98 9.81 2.19
CA THR A 216 -14.03 11.27 1.94
C THR A 216 -14.10 11.61 0.46
N LYS A 217 -13.41 10.85 -0.39
CA LYS A 217 -13.47 11.01 -1.85
C LYS A 217 -14.84 10.67 -2.42
N TYR A 218 -15.44 9.57 -1.98
CA TYR A 218 -16.73 9.12 -2.47
C TYR A 218 -17.86 10.05 -2.02
N THR A 219 -17.89 10.37 -0.71
CA THR A 219 -18.99 11.17 -0.12
C THR A 219 -18.86 12.67 -0.38
N GLY A 220 -17.65 13.17 -0.66
CA GLY A 220 -17.35 14.60 -0.66
C GLY A 220 -17.35 15.23 0.74
N ASP A 221 -17.66 14.48 1.80
CA ASP A 221 -17.68 14.94 3.18
C ASP A 221 -16.27 14.92 3.77
N THR A 222 -15.61 16.08 3.84
CA THR A 222 -14.30 16.21 4.47
C THR A 222 -14.37 16.29 6.00
N SER A 223 -15.55 16.54 6.58
CA SER A 223 -15.70 16.84 8.02
C SER A 223 -15.21 15.71 8.91
N LEU A 224 -15.38 14.46 8.46
CA LEU A 224 -14.90 13.28 9.19
C LEU A 224 -13.37 13.27 9.29
N ALA A 225 -12.66 13.35 8.16
CA ALA A 225 -11.20 13.36 8.14
C ALA A 225 -10.62 14.61 8.83
N GLU A 226 -11.32 15.73 8.73
CA GLU A 226 -10.97 16.99 9.35
C GLU A 226 -11.21 17.07 10.86
N SER A 227 -11.94 16.10 11.42
CA SER A 227 -12.22 16.04 12.85
C SER A 227 -10.92 15.90 13.67
N PRO A 228 -10.83 16.50 14.86
CA PRO A 228 -9.63 16.41 15.70
C PRO A 228 -9.21 14.96 15.99
N ASP A 229 -10.18 14.08 16.17
CA ASP A 229 -9.96 12.66 16.46
C ASP A 229 -9.35 11.94 15.25
N CYS A 230 -9.88 12.12 14.04
CA CYS A 230 -9.31 11.50 12.84
C CYS A 230 -7.92 12.06 12.51
N GLN A 231 -7.72 13.37 12.67
CA GLN A 231 -6.40 14.00 12.51
C GLN A 231 -5.38 13.40 13.49
N LYS A 232 -5.76 13.27 14.76
CA LYS A 232 -4.92 12.62 15.78
C LYS A 232 -4.64 11.15 15.46
N CYS A 233 -5.66 10.40 15.03
CA CYS A 233 -5.52 8.99 14.64
C CYS A 233 -4.48 8.82 13.52
N MET A 234 -4.59 9.62 12.44
CA MET A 234 -3.63 9.62 11.34
C MET A 234 -2.21 9.94 11.84
N ARG A 235 -2.05 11.00 12.64
CA ARG A 235 -0.73 11.38 13.19
C ARG A 235 -0.12 10.27 14.05
N LEU A 236 -0.92 9.58 14.85
CA LEU A 236 -0.44 8.46 15.67
C LEU A 236 0.03 7.27 14.83
N ILE A 237 -0.69 6.91 13.76
CA ILE A 237 -0.27 5.86 12.82
C ILE A 237 1.04 6.27 12.13
N LEU A 238 1.08 7.49 11.59
CA LEU A 238 2.26 8.04 10.90
C LEU A 238 3.48 8.11 11.81
N ASN A 239 3.30 8.42 13.09
CA ASN A 239 4.40 8.47 14.04
C ASN A 239 5.07 7.10 14.24
N LEU A 240 4.33 6.00 14.09
CA LEU A 240 4.90 4.65 14.21
C LEU A 240 5.73 4.25 12.99
N CYS A 241 5.36 4.69 11.78
CA CYS A 241 6.06 4.30 10.55
C CYS A 241 7.08 5.33 10.05
N LEU A 242 7.03 6.57 10.54
CA LEU A 242 8.00 7.64 10.24
C LEU A 242 8.99 7.91 11.37
N SER A 243 8.95 7.13 12.45
CA SER A 243 9.92 7.26 13.54
C SER A 243 11.34 6.98 13.06
N GLU A 244 12.29 7.74 13.58
CA GLU A 244 13.71 7.48 13.38
C GLU A 244 14.12 6.17 14.07
N GLY A 245 15.10 5.48 13.50
CA GLY A 245 15.61 4.22 14.02
C GLY A 245 16.98 3.89 13.42
N PHE A 246 17.44 2.66 13.64
CA PHE A 246 18.70 2.16 13.07
C PHE A 246 18.58 1.72 11.62
N ASP A 247 17.38 1.74 11.06
CA ASP A 247 17.14 1.32 9.69
C ASP A 247 17.82 2.28 8.71
N THR A 248 18.58 1.73 7.77
CA THR A 248 19.30 2.48 6.74
C THR A 248 18.54 2.53 5.43
N PHE A 249 17.34 1.94 5.37
CA PHE A 249 16.46 1.93 4.22
C PHE A 249 15.23 2.83 4.45
N PRO A 250 14.67 3.44 3.38
CA PRO A 250 13.46 4.24 3.51
C PRO A 250 12.19 3.38 3.68
N THR A 251 12.28 2.09 3.34
CA THR A 251 11.25 1.06 3.52
C THR A 251 11.00 0.80 5.00
N LEU A 252 9.84 0.24 5.31
CA LEU A 252 9.44 -0.11 6.68
C LEU A 252 9.87 -1.53 7.00
N LEU A 253 10.78 -1.67 7.98
CA LEU A 253 11.19 -2.98 8.52
C LEU A 253 10.02 -3.68 9.21
N CYS A 254 9.77 -4.93 8.82
CA CYS A 254 8.66 -5.73 9.28
C CYS A 254 9.11 -7.11 9.79
N THR A 255 8.38 -7.65 10.76
CA THR A 255 8.45 -9.06 11.14
C THR A 255 7.72 -9.92 10.11
N ASP A 256 7.94 -11.24 10.15
CA ASP A 256 7.14 -12.17 9.36
C ASP A 256 5.66 -12.13 9.81
N GLY A 257 4.73 -12.50 8.92
CA GLY A 257 3.30 -12.52 9.24
C GLY A 257 2.65 -11.14 9.47
N CYS A 258 3.23 -10.05 8.98
CA CYS A 258 2.82 -8.66 9.32
C CYS A 258 1.74 -8.04 8.41
N SER A 259 1.28 -8.79 7.42
CA SER A 259 0.47 -8.31 6.28
C SER A 259 -0.76 -9.19 6.11
N MET A 260 -1.43 -9.17 4.96
CA MET A 260 -2.49 -10.15 4.63
C MET A 260 -2.03 -11.58 4.94
N ILE A 261 -0.78 -11.89 4.58
CA ILE A 261 -0.07 -13.08 5.02
C ILE A 261 0.26 -12.92 6.51
N ASP A 262 -0.55 -13.54 7.37
CA ASP A 262 -0.50 -13.45 8.84
C ASP A 262 0.23 -14.66 9.49
N ARG A 263 1.01 -15.40 8.70
CA ARG A 263 1.80 -16.56 9.13
C ARG A 263 3.21 -16.47 8.61
N ARG A 264 4.11 -17.29 9.16
CA ARG A 264 5.52 -17.32 8.78
C ARG A 264 5.68 -17.80 7.34
N MET A 265 6.07 -16.89 6.44
CA MET A 265 6.19 -17.13 4.99
C MET A 265 7.48 -16.55 4.40
N GLY A 266 8.42 -16.14 5.24
CA GLY A 266 9.67 -15.52 4.82
C GLY A 266 9.47 -14.09 4.31
N ILE A 267 8.41 -13.41 4.73
CA ILE A 267 8.11 -12.04 4.31
C ILE A 267 8.68 -10.98 5.28
N TYR A 268 9.53 -11.38 6.23
CA TYR A 268 10.23 -10.46 7.12
C TYR A 268 11.20 -9.55 6.35
N GLY A 269 11.59 -8.41 6.91
CA GLY A 269 12.41 -7.43 6.21
C GLY A 269 11.52 -6.36 5.58
N TYR A 270 11.51 -6.25 4.25
CA TYR A 270 10.84 -5.17 3.53
C TYR A 270 9.87 -5.70 2.48
N PRO A 271 8.77 -6.37 2.88
CA PRO A 271 7.85 -7.00 1.93
C PRO A 271 7.10 -5.97 1.08
N ILE A 272 7.03 -6.20 -0.24
CA ILE A 272 6.41 -5.30 -1.22
C ILE A 272 4.99 -4.88 -0.85
N GLU A 273 4.19 -5.79 -0.28
CA GLU A 273 2.83 -5.50 0.15
C GLU A 273 2.78 -4.35 1.18
N ILE A 274 3.60 -4.43 2.22
CA ILE A 274 3.69 -3.37 3.23
C ILE A 274 4.27 -2.09 2.62
N GLN A 275 5.29 -2.19 1.76
CA GLN A 275 5.89 -0.98 1.19
C GLN A 275 4.93 -0.23 0.26
N ALA A 276 4.15 -0.96 -0.54
CA ALA A 276 3.13 -0.39 -1.41
C ALA A 276 1.97 0.23 -0.61
N LEU A 277 1.48 -0.47 0.43
CA LEU A 277 0.44 0.06 1.32
C LEU A 277 0.92 1.29 2.10
N PHE A 278 2.16 1.26 2.59
CA PHE A 278 2.78 2.39 3.27
C PHE A 278 2.86 3.61 2.35
N TYR A 279 3.34 3.42 1.12
CA TYR A 279 3.38 4.47 0.11
C TYR A 279 1.99 5.06 -0.18
N MET A 280 0.98 4.20 -0.39
CA MET A 280 -0.39 4.64 -0.62
C MET A 280 -0.98 5.41 0.58
N ALA A 281 -0.78 4.90 1.79
CA ALA A 281 -1.23 5.55 3.01
C ALA A 281 -0.58 6.93 3.22
N LEU A 282 0.72 7.08 2.93
CA LEU A 282 1.42 8.36 2.96
C LEU A 282 0.80 9.36 1.95
N ARG A 283 0.53 8.94 0.71
CA ARG A 283 -0.13 9.80 -0.30
C ARG A 283 -1.55 10.18 0.12
N CYS A 284 -2.29 9.26 0.74
CA CYS A 284 -3.63 9.52 1.25
C CYS A 284 -3.60 10.51 2.42
N ALA A 285 -2.70 10.31 3.39
CA ALA A 285 -2.55 11.19 4.54
C ALA A 285 -2.12 12.60 4.15
N LEU A 286 -1.20 12.75 3.20
CA LEU A 286 -0.73 14.06 2.70
C LEU A 286 -1.89 14.95 2.23
N GLN A 287 -2.95 14.35 1.69
CA GLN A 287 -4.10 15.06 1.15
C GLN A 287 -5.25 15.25 2.16
N MET A 288 -5.13 14.68 3.37
CA MET A 288 -6.15 14.77 4.43
C MET A 288 -5.66 15.48 5.69
N LEU A 289 -4.34 15.53 5.93
CA LEU A 289 -3.78 16.22 7.08
C LEU A 289 -3.98 17.73 6.97
N LYS A 290 -4.40 18.35 8.07
CA LYS A 290 -4.46 19.81 8.19
C LYS A 290 -3.05 20.37 8.32
N PRO A 291 -2.71 21.49 7.67
CA PRO A 291 -1.40 22.14 7.82
C PRO A 291 -1.35 22.99 9.10
N ASP A 292 -1.82 22.45 10.22
CA ASP A 292 -1.66 23.06 11.55
C ASP A 292 -0.29 22.71 12.16
N GLY A 293 0.02 23.21 13.36
CA GLY A 293 1.35 23.11 13.98
C GLY A 293 2.01 21.73 13.82
N GLU A 294 1.43 20.68 14.42
CA GLU A 294 1.93 19.30 14.27
C GLU A 294 1.74 18.75 12.85
N GLY A 295 0.63 19.09 12.18
CA GLY A 295 0.32 18.58 10.85
C GLY A 295 1.35 18.99 9.80
N LYS A 296 1.91 20.20 9.90
CA LYS A 296 2.96 20.70 9.01
C LYS A 296 4.23 19.85 9.08
N ASP A 297 4.65 19.46 10.29
CA ASP A 297 5.83 18.60 10.49
C ASP A 297 5.62 17.22 9.87
N PHE A 298 4.43 16.65 10.01
CA PHE A 298 4.08 15.38 9.36
C PHE A 298 4.06 15.52 7.84
N ILE A 299 3.48 16.58 7.29
CA ILE A 299 3.43 16.85 5.84
C ILE A 299 4.86 16.88 5.26
N GLU A 300 5.81 17.55 5.93
CA GLU A 300 7.20 17.59 5.49
C GLU A 300 7.86 16.20 5.53
N LYS A 301 7.73 15.48 6.65
CA LYS A 301 8.27 14.11 6.80
C LYS A 301 7.69 13.15 5.77
N ILE A 302 6.39 13.25 5.50
CA ILE A 302 5.70 12.46 4.47
C ILE A 302 6.31 12.76 3.09
N GLY A 303 6.48 14.04 2.74
CA GLY A 303 7.07 14.43 1.45
C GLY A 303 8.48 13.87 1.25
N GLN A 304 9.34 14.01 2.26
CA GLN A 304 10.70 13.46 2.22
C GLN A 304 10.70 11.93 2.09
N ARG A 305 9.86 11.25 2.88
CA ARG A 305 9.75 9.78 2.84
C ARG A 305 9.19 9.28 1.51
N LEU A 306 8.17 9.92 0.96
CA LEU A 306 7.60 9.56 -0.35
C LEU A 306 8.64 9.67 -1.47
N HIS A 307 9.47 10.71 -1.45
CA HIS A 307 10.56 10.85 -2.42
C HIS A 307 11.56 9.69 -2.32
N ALA A 308 12.03 9.40 -1.10
CA ALA A 308 12.99 8.31 -0.86
C ALA A 308 12.41 6.93 -1.20
N LEU A 309 11.16 6.65 -0.83
CA LEU A 309 10.46 5.40 -1.17
C LEU A 309 10.28 5.26 -2.69
N THR A 310 9.84 6.31 -3.37
CA THR A 310 9.63 6.27 -4.83
C THR A 310 10.92 5.88 -5.54
N TYR A 311 12.03 6.52 -5.19
CA TYR A 311 13.34 6.18 -5.75
C TYR A 311 13.72 4.74 -5.40
N HIS A 312 13.64 4.35 -4.13
CA HIS A 312 14.08 3.04 -3.67
C HIS A 312 13.29 1.90 -4.34
N MET A 313 11.96 1.97 -4.33
CA MET A 313 11.12 0.92 -4.90
C MET A 313 11.31 0.79 -6.40
N ARG A 314 11.29 1.91 -7.16
CA ARG A 314 11.40 1.88 -8.63
C ARG A 314 12.77 1.41 -9.13
N ASN A 315 13.84 1.62 -8.35
CA ASN A 315 15.20 1.28 -8.78
C ASN A 315 15.68 -0.08 -8.27
N TYR A 316 15.21 -0.53 -7.09
CA TYR A 316 15.76 -1.73 -6.46
C TYR A 316 14.78 -2.88 -6.34
N PHE A 317 13.47 -2.60 -6.22
CA PHE A 317 12.46 -3.66 -6.20
C PHE A 317 12.00 -4.04 -7.61
N TRP A 318 12.17 -3.16 -8.61
CA TRP A 318 11.74 -3.46 -9.97
C TRP A 318 12.59 -4.57 -10.62
N LEU A 319 11.92 -5.56 -11.19
CA LEU A 319 12.52 -6.65 -11.94
C LEU A 319 11.81 -6.84 -13.28
N ASP A 320 12.58 -6.75 -14.35
CA ASP A 320 12.21 -7.17 -15.71
C ASP A 320 13.39 -7.96 -16.31
N PHE A 321 13.24 -8.44 -17.54
CA PHE A 321 14.30 -9.22 -18.19
C PHE A 321 15.66 -8.49 -18.28
N PRO A 322 15.74 -7.20 -18.69
CA PRO A 322 16.99 -6.43 -18.59
C PRO A 322 17.58 -6.35 -17.19
N HIS A 323 16.79 -6.08 -16.16
CA HIS A 323 17.26 -5.97 -14.78
C HIS A 323 17.73 -7.32 -14.23
N LEU A 324 17.00 -8.41 -14.53
CA LEU A 324 17.41 -9.77 -14.17
C LEU A 324 18.80 -10.10 -14.76
N ASN A 325 19.03 -9.77 -16.03
CA ASN A 325 20.34 -9.95 -16.67
C ASN A 325 21.45 -9.12 -16.01
N ASN A 326 21.13 -7.93 -15.49
CA ASN A 326 22.10 -7.12 -14.76
C ASN A 326 22.44 -7.75 -13.41
N ILE A 327 21.44 -8.21 -12.65
CA ILE A 327 21.61 -8.86 -11.34
C ILE A 327 22.42 -10.15 -11.49
N TYR A 328 22.12 -10.96 -12.51
CA TYR A 328 22.87 -12.19 -12.82
C TYR A 328 24.36 -11.94 -13.09
N ARG A 329 24.74 -10.71 -13.47
CA ARG A 329 26.11 -10.30 -13.80
C ARG A 329 26.76 -9.46 -12.70
N TYR A 330 26.13 -9.35 -11.53
CA TYR A 330 26.69 -8.61 -10.42
C TYR A 330 28.05 -9.15 -10.01
N LYS A 331 28.91 -8.23 -9.58
CA LYS A 331 30.07 -8.56 -8.78
C LYS A 331 29.66 -8.47 -7.31
N THR A 332 30.32 -9.26 -6.48
CA THR A 332 30.11 -9.30 -5.03
C THR A 332 31.21 -8.53 -4.32
N GLU A 333 30.99 -8.26 -3.03
CA GLU A 333 31.94 -7.56 -2.14
C GLU A 333 32.29 -6.14 -2.63
N GLU A 334 31.31 -5.46 -3.23
CA GLU A 334 31.48 -4.07 -3.67
C GLU A 334 31.39 -3.09 -2.49
N TYR A 335 32.52 -2.51 -2.10
CA TYR A 335 32.58 -1.50 -1.04
C TYR A 335 32.81 -0.09 -1.61
N SER A 336 31.74 0.58 -2.05
CA SER A 336 31.79 1.98 -2.49
C SER A 336 30.40 2.62 -2.61
N HIS A 337 30.33 3.96 -2.59
CA HIS A 337 29.08 4.68 -2.90
C HIS A 337 28.63 4.53 -4.36
N THR A 338 29.53 4.10 -5.25
CA THR A 338 29.29 3.86 -6.67
C THR A 338 29.07 2.38 -6.98
N ALA A 339 28.84 1.55 -5.96
CA ALA A 339 28.54 0.14 -6.12
C ALA A 339 27.27 -0.06 -6.95
N VAL A 340 27.31 -1.01 -7.89
CA VAL A 340 26.18 -1.46 -8.68
C VAL A 340 25.37 -2.45 -7.84
N ASN A 341 26.03 -3.43 -7.23
CA ASN A 341 25.40 -4.41 -6.34
C ASN A 341 25.27 -3.86 -4.91
N LYS A 342 24.38 -2.89 -4.72
CA LYS A 342 24.26 -2.14 -3.46
C LYS A 342 23.89 -2.99 -2.23
N PHE A 343 23.27 -4.15 -2.45
CA PHE A 343 22.81 -5.03 -1.39
C PHE A 343 23.69 -6.27 -1.24
N ASN A 344 24.79 -6.39 -1.99
CA ASN A 344 25.66 -7.57 -2.03
C ASN A 344 24.89 -8.88 -2.29
N VAL A 345 23.96 -8.86 -3.25
CA VAL A 345 23.23 -10.05 -3.68
C VAL A 345 24.19 -10.99 -4.39
N ILE A 346 24.15 -12.27 -4.04
CA ILE A 346 24.97 -13.30 -4.67
C ILE A 346 24.23 -13.79 -5.93
N PRO A 347 24.79 -13.64 -7.15
CA PRO A 347 24.09 -14.07 -8.37
C PRO A 347 23.69 -15.54 -8.38
N ASP A 348 24.52 -16.40 -7.79
CA ASP A 348 24.26 -17.83 -7.68
C ASP A 348 23.08 -18.17 -6.76
N SER A 349 22.55 -17.21 -5.99
CA SER A 349 21.36 -17.39 -5.17
C SER A 349 20.05 -17.04 -5.91
N ILE A 350 20.10 -16.63 -7.18
CA ILE A 350 18.89 -16.42 -7.99
C ILE A 350 18.26 -17.79 -8.27
N PRO A 351 16.99 -18.02 -7.91
CA PRO A 351 16.35 -19.31 -8.14
C PRO A 351 16.17 -19.60 -9.64
N ASP A 352 16.39 -20.86 -10.05
CA ASP A 352 16.30 -21.28 -11.46
C ASP A 352 14.96 -20.94 -12.12
N TRP A 353 13.85 -21.08 -11.37
CA TRP A 353 12.51 -20.80 -11.89
C TRP A 353 12.34 -19.36 -12.39
N VAL A 354 13.12 -18.40 -11.87
CA VAL A 354 13.02 -16.98 -12.24
C VAL A 354 13.39 -16.78 -13.71
N PHE A 355 14.37 -17.52 -14.22
CA PHE A 355 14.81 -17.40 -15.61
C PHE A 355 13.75 -17.92 -16.59
N ASP A 356 13.06 -19.00 -16.23
CA ASP A 356 11.98 -19.56 -17.04
C ASP A 356 10.68 -18.74 -16.92
N PHE A 357 10.43 -18.16 -15.75
CA PHE A 357 9.24 -17.36 -15.46
C PHE A 357 9.32 -15.96 -16.07
N MET A 358 10.47 -15.29 -16.08
CA MET A 358 10.58 -13.91 -16.57
C MET A 358 10.36 -13.83 -18.09
N PRO A 359 9.28 -13.21 -18.59
CA PRO A 359 9.05 -13.06 -20.03
C PRO A 359 9.97 -11.98 -20.63
N CYS A 360 10.11 -11.97 -21.96
CA CYS A 360 10.84 -10.90 -22.66
C CYS A 360 10.13 -9.54 -22.59
N ARG A 361 8.80 -9.55 -22.43
CA ARG A 361 7.97 -8.37 -22.21
C ARG A 361 7.21 -8.53 -20.92
N GLY A 362 7.37 -7.56 -20.01
CA GLY A 362 6.76 -7.57 -18.70
C GLY A 362 7.78 -7.44 -17.58
N GLY A 363 7.28 -7.30 -16.36
CA GLY A 363 8.09 -7.13 -15.16
C GLY A 363 7.22 -6.91 -13.93
N TYR A 364 7.82 -6.97 -12.75
CA TYR A 364 7.11 -6.79 -11.49
C TYR A 364 8.04 -6.26 -10.40
N PHE A 365 7.44 -5.84 -9.28
CA PHE A 365 8.19 -5.57 -8.06
C PHE A 365 8.44 -6.86 -7.29
N LEU A 366 9.72 -7.14 -7.02
CA LEU A 366 10.23 -8.22 -6.16
C LEU A 366 9.48 -8.26 -4.83
N GLY A 367 9.35 -9.46 -4.27
CA GLY A 367 8.71 -9.67 -2.98
C GLY A 367 9.40 -8.97 -1.82
N ASN A 368 10.73 -8.92 -1.85
CA ASN A 368 11.55 -8.34 -0.78
C ASN A 368 12.95 -7.99 -1.29
N VAL A 369 13.54 -6.92 -0.76
CA VAL A 369 14.94 -6.53 -1.00
C VAL A 369 15.54 -6.08 0.33
N SER A 370 16.58 -6.76 0.79
CA SER A 370 17.23 -6.51 2.08
C SER A 370 18.73 -6.80 2.00
N PRO A 371 19.54 -6.49 3.05
CA PRO A 371 20.97 -6.79 3.03
C PRO A 371 21.25 -8.26 2.69
N ALA A 372 21.99 -8.49 1.60
CA ALA A 372 22.36 -9.79 1.05
C ALA A 372 21.20 -10.73 0.68
N MET A 373 19.97 -10.22 0.52
CA MET A 373 18.80 -11.05 0.18
C MET A 373 17.84 -10.32 -0.75
N MET A 374 17.45 -10.99 -1.83
CA MET A 374 16.32 -10.63 -2.67
C MET A 374 15.35 -11.81 -2.73
N ASP A 375 14.09 -11.56 -2.40
CA ASP A 375 13.02 -12.52 -2.59
C ASP A 375 12.38 -12.28 -3.96
N PHE A 376 12.66 -13.21 -4.87
CA PHE A 376 12.18 -13.13 -6.25
C PHE A 376 10.72 -13.48 -6.41
N ARG A 377 10.03 -14.00 -5.38
CA ARG A 377 8.60 -14.34 -5.52
C ARG A 377 7.78 -13.12 -5.93
N TRP A 378 6.84 -13.33 -6.83
CA TRP A 378 5.82 -12.35 -7.18
C TRP A 378 4.73 -12.36 -6.12
N PHE A 379 4.28 -11.17 -5.69
CA PHE A 379 3.17 -11.00 -4.75
C PHE A 379 2.09 -10.12 -5.37
N ALA A 380 0.87 -10.65 -5.45
CA ALA A 380 -0.23 -10.00 -6.15
C ALA A 380 -0.58 -8.63 -5.56
N LEU A 381 -0.93 -8.58 -4.28
CA LEU A 381 -1.46 -7.38 -3.64
C LEU A 381 -0.44 -6.23 -3.68
N GLY A 382 0.83 -6.51 -3.43
CA GLY A 382 1.90 -5.51 -3.52
C GLY A 382 2.03 -4.88 -4.91
N ASN A 383 1.98 -5.69 -5.97
CA ASN A 383 2.03 -5.19 -7.35
C ASN A 383 0.77 -4.43 -7.75
N CYS A 384 -0.42 -4.91 -7.37
CA CYS A 384 -1.68 -4.22 -7.61
C CYS A 384 -1.73 -2.86 -6.90
N ILE A 385 -1.35 -2.79 -5.63
CA ILE A 385 -1.30 -1.53 -4.88
C ILE A 385 -0.22 -0.61 -5.44
N ALA A 386 0.91 -1.14 -5.93
CA ALA A 386 1.93 -0.31 -6.58
C ALA A 386 1.37 0.41 -7.82
N ILE A 387 0.51 -0.25 -8.61
CA ILE A 387 -0.20 0.37 -9.75
C ILE A 387 -1.22 1.40 -9.25
N ILE A 388 -2.14 0.99 -8.38
CA ILE A 388 -3.27 1.83 -7.91
C ILE A 388 -2.77 3.10 -7.20
N SER A 389 -1.67 2.99 -6.46
CA SER A 389 -1.06 4.10 -5.72
C SER A 389 -0.11 4.95 -6.57
N SER A 390 0.08 4.65 -7.86
CA SER A 390 1.08 5.29 -8.74
C SER A 390 2.52 5.20 -8.24
N LEU A 391 2.82 4.20 -7.39
CA LEU A 391 4.20 3.86 -7.05
C LEU A 391 4.92 3.33 -8.29
N ALA A 392 4.27 2.46 -9.05
CA ALA A 392 4.71 2.05 -10.38
C ALA A 392 4.65 3.24 -11.35
N THR A 393 5.64 3.38 -12.25
CA THR A 393 5.48 4.27 -13.40
C THR A 393 4.40 3.72 -14.35
N PRO A 394 3.89 4.52 -15.31
CA PRO A 394 2.99 4.02 -16.34
C PRO A 394 3.58 2.81 -17.10
N GLU A 395 4.86 2.85 -17.43
CA GLU A 395 5.57 1.77 -18.13
C GLU A 395 5.67 0.51 -17.26
N GLN A 396 6.00 0.66 -15.98
CA GLN A 396 6.03 -0.45 -15.02
C GLN A 396 4.63 -1.05 -14.82
N SER A 397 3.59 -0.22 -14.81
CA SER A 397 2.21 -0.68 -14.66
C SER A 397 1.77 -1.52 -15.85
N VAL A 398 2.06 -1.06 -17.07
CA VAL A 398 1.82 -1.84 -18.30
C VAL A 398 2.65 -3.13 -18.28
N ALA A 399 3.91 -3.08 -17.86
CA ALA A 399 4.75 -4.27 -17.78
C ALA A 399 4.26 -5.30 -16.74
N ILE A 400 3.64 -4.87 -15.64
CA ILE A 400 2.97 -5.80 -14.70
C ILE A 400 1.77 -6.47 -15.36
N MET A 401 0.98 -5.74 -16.15
CA MET A 401 -0.15 -6.33 -16.88
C MET A 401 0.32 -7.27 -17.99
N ASP A 402 1.34 -6.87 -18.79
CA ASP A 402 1.98 -7.73 -19.79
C ASP A 402 2.48 -9.04 -19.14
N LEU A 403 3.07 -8.98 -17.94
CA LEU A 403 3.50 -10.17 -17.19
C LEU A 403 2.30 -11.07 -16.83
N ILE A 404 1.21 -10.51 -16.34
CA ILE A 404 0.01 -11.28 -15.95
C ILE A 404 -0.61 -11.95 -17.18
N GLU A 405 -0.64 -11.27 -18.33
CA GLU A 405 -1.12 -11.84 -19.59
C GLU A 405 -0.22 -12.97 -20.09
N GLU A 406 1.10 -12.78 -20.09
CA GLU A 406 2.08 -13.78 -20.55
C GLU A 406 2.19 -14.99 -19.61
N ARG A 407 1.90 -14.81 -18.31
CA ARG A 407 1.96 -15.83 -17.26
C ARG A 407 0.61 -16.11 -16.63
N TRP A 408 -0.44 -16.06 -17.45
CA TRP A 408 -1.82 -16.20 -17.01
C TRP A 408 -2.06 -17.52 -16.27
N GLU A 409 -1.56 -18.64 -16.81
CA GLU A 409 -1.73 -19.97 -16.21
C GLU A 409 -1.08 -20.07 -14.84
N GLU A 410 0.10 -19.48 -14.66
CA GLU A 410 0.85 -19.50 -13.41
C GLU A 410 0.26 -18.57 -12.35
N LEU A 411 -0.16 -17.37 -12.74
CA LEU A 411 -0.58 -16.30 -11.83
C LEU A 411 -2.09 -16.28 -11.55
N VAL A 412 -2.89 -16.77 -12.50
CA VAL A 412 -4.36 -16.82 -12.42
C VAL A 412 -4.85 -18.26 -12.47
N GLY A 413 -4.55 -18.98 -13.55
CA GLY A 413 -5.11 -20.29 -13.84
C GLY A 413 -6.65 -20.25 -13.87
N GLU A 414 -7.29 -21.25 -13.27
CA GLU A 414 -8.76 -21.37 -13.22
C GLU A 414 -9.42 -20.55 -12.10
N MET A 415 -8.64 -19.92 -11.21
CA MET A 415 -9.16 -19.14 -10.07
C MET A 415 -8.29 -17.91 -9.79
N PRO A 416 -8.79 -16.70 -10.12
CA PRO A 416 -8.08 -15.47 -9.76
C PRO A 416 -8.08 -15.28 -8.23
N LEU A 417 -7.03 -14.74 -7.63
CA LEU A 417 -5.67 -14.56 -8.14
C LEU A 417 -4.69 -15.28 -7.20
N LYS A 418 -3.54 -15.76 -7.69
CA LYS A 418 -2.51 -16.30 -6.79
C LYS A 418 -2.06 -15.20 -5.82
N ILE A 419 -2.00 -15.50 -4.53
CA ILE A 419 -1.50 -14.53 -3.53
C ILE A 419 -0.01 -14.25 -3.73
N CYS A 420 0.75 -15.29 -4.06
CA CYS A 420 2.16 -15.21 -4.45
C CYS A 420 2.53 -16.34 -5.41
N TYR A 421 3.64 -16.18 -6.12
CA TYR A 421 4.18 -17.20 -7.02
C TYR A 421 5.71 -17.21 -7.01
N PRO A 422 6.36 -18.39 -7.04
CA PRO A 422 5.79 -19.72 -6.88
C PRO A 422 5.55 -20.08 -5.40
N ALA A 423 4.97 -21.25 -5.16
CA ALA A 423 4.94 -21.85 -3.82
C ALA A 423 6.34 -22.31 -3.39
N ILE A 424 6.64 -22.17 -2.10
CA ILE A 424 7.82 -22.72 -1.44
C ILE A 424 7.61 -24.22 -1.24
N GLU A 425 8.60 -25.04 -1.61
CA GLU A 425 8.52 -26.50 -1.56
C GLU A 425 9.65 -27.15 -0.75
N ASN A 426 9.49 -28.44 -0.44
CA ASN A 426 10.55 -29.30 0.10
C ASN A 426 11.33 -28.71 1.28
N HIS A 427 12.66 -28.56 1.14
CA HIS A 427 13.53 -28.06 2.20
C HIS A 427 13.27 -26.59 2.52
N GLU A 428 13.00 -25.76 1.50
CA GLU A 428 12.69 -24.36 1.70
C GLU A 428 11.41 -24.21 2.52
N TRP A 429 10.39 -25.04 2.26
CA TRP A 429 9.13 -24.98 3.03
C TRP A 429 9.38 -25.28 4.50
N ARG A 430 10.19 -26.30 4.81
CA ARG A 430 10.55 -26.65 6.20
C ARG A 430 11.29 -25.51 6.89
N ILE A 431 12.23 -24.88 6.20
CA ILE A 431 13.11 -23.83 6.76
C ILE A 431 12.36 -22.50 6.91
N ILE A 432 11.71 -22.04 5.85
CA ILE A 432 11.06 -20.72 5.77
C ILE A 432 9.79 -20.70 6.61
N THR A 433 8.91 -21.69 6.44
CA THR A 433 7.61 -21.69 7.15
C THR A 433 7.69 -22.31 8.55
N GLY A 434 8.75 -23.09 8.84
CA GLY A 434 8.82 -23.88 10.07
C GLY A 434 7.89 -25.10 10.05
N CYS A 435 7.71 -25.72 8.88
CA CYS A 435 6.80 -26.84 8.66
C CYS A 435 5.32 -26.49 8.94
N ASP A 436 4.87 -25.29 8.56
CA ASP A 436 3.51 -24.82 8.82
C ASP A 436 2.46 -25.62 8.02
N PRO A 437 1.60 -26.44 8.68
CA PRO A 437 0.70 -27.34 7.98
C PRO A 437 -0.44 -26.64 7.24
N LYS A 438 -0.71 -25.35 7.50
CA LYS A 438 -1.70 -24.56 6.72
C LYS A 438 -1.12 -24.07 5.39
N ASN A 439 0.19 -23.84 5.34
CA ASN A 439 0.90 -23.28 4.20
C ASN A 439 1.66 -24.36 3.42
N THR A 440 1.03 -25.52 3.19
CA THR A 440 1.58 -26.56 2.30
C THR A 440 1.68 -26.05 0.86
N ARG A 441 2.28 -26.87 -0.02
CA ARG A 441 2.47 -26.53 -1.44
C ARG A 441 1.14 -26.10 -2.10
N TRP A 442 1.12 -24.90 -2.69
CA TRP A 442 -0.03 -24.29 -3.37
C TRP A 442 -1.28 -24.11 -2.50
N SER A 443 -1.10 -23.94 -1.18
CA SER A 443 -2.19 -23.82 -0.20
C SER A 443 -2.09 -22.51 0.59
N TYR A 444 -3.25 -21.93 0.91
CA TYR A 444 -3.39 -20.74 1.75
C TYR A 444 -2.43 -19.63 1.32
N HIS A 445 -1.48 -19.18 2.14
CA HIS A 445 -0.53 -18.13 1.73
C HIS A 445 0.59 -18.60 0.80
N ASN A 446 0.84 -19.91 0.72
CA ASN A 446 1.94 -20.49 -0.04
C ASN A 446 1.51 -20.85 -1.46
N GLY A 447 1.19 -19.83 -2.27
CA GLY A 447 0.74 -19.99 -3.65
C GLY A 447 -0.73 -20.40 -3.80
N GLY A 448 -1.55 -20.21 -2.77
CA GLY A 448 -3.01 -20.37 -2.90
C GLY A 448 -3.62 -19.31 -3.83
N SER A 449 -4.75 -19.62 -4.46
CA SER A 449 -5.58 -18.64 -5.16
C SER A 449 -6.58 -18.01 -4.18
N TRP A 450 -6.62 -16.69 -4.14
CA TRP A 450 -7.48 -15.90 -3.25
C TRP A 450 -8.41 -15.03 -4.09
N PRO A 451 -9.74 -15.26 -4.05
CA PRO A 451 -10.71 -14.44 -4.78
C PRO A 451 -10.99 -13.05 -4.18
N GLY A 452 -10.60 -12.85 -2.90
CA GLY A 452 -11.00 -11.70 -2.08
C GLY A 452 -10.02 -10.53 -2.05
#